data_AF-A0A7J6LNZ2-F1
#
_entry.id   AF-A0A7J6LNZ2-F1
#
_cell.length_a   1.000
_cell.length_b   1.000
_cell.length_c   1.000
_cell.angle_alpha   90.00
_cell.angle_beta   90.00
_cell.angle_gamma   90.00
#
_symmetry.space_group_name_H-M   'P 1'
#
loop_
_entity.id
_entity.type
_entity.pdbx_description
1 polymer ?
#
loop_
_entity_poly.entity_id
_entity_poly.type
_entity_poly.pdbx_seq_one_letter_code
_entity_poly.pdbx_strand_id
1 'polypeptide(L)'
;MPSHVDHPLLHHLPSAGRGLPIKYSETYSDSGLKLFELPEGVEIEGEQPQRILVIKGAPDEPAVACIGGKSFEMKSLNNSNARLVCQVVGGKVQVACNQQDTFVLAPIGPRINQDAIASALESRCGEVEGMNDRKRLKYSLQASDDEVDAFIDDPESKIVIDNSGNLIVMDESYIVETLDLCSQSVVMPPPREMVVASALTSRNAGRLWIRLAPRRLVPSSFFRYFELSIGYARWGRSTPPLSVVRRLLASIATDATAKSRTNIELDEARIRAARAAQIVCQRGSLSLREFEEQFVHSVANTIGCERGEQEAREEGEVRDLIYSMVRDRAVIDDRASPPVVVHVDRSTLPPEPRARLKVLLGLRKYWDAESLSQWIGEVLPPNVRVDSFLMKCCRRVVVKDGIREIDAATEQLSVARRLLASTAADAIAWSLSTESDERGRPPLEEVRDEARCDSVTTVVLLCSHSVARSLAAEEDTRSDERKANSNSVSAWCGT
;
A
#
# COMPACT_ATOMS: atom_id res chain seq x y z
N MET A 1 -16.31 40.16 28.02
CA MET A 1 -17.69 40.54 27.68
C MET A 1 -18.17 39.54 26.64
N PRO A 2 -18.90 38.47 27.02
CA PRO A 2 -19.43 37.54 26.03
C PRO A 2 -20.66 38.20 25.39
N SER A 3 -20.61 38.38 24.07
CA SER A 3 -21.73 38.82 23.25
C SER A 3 -22.81 37.73 23.26
N HIS A 4 -23.95 38.04 23.85
CA HIS A 4 -25.18 37.27 23.76
C HIS A 4 -25.54 37.11 22.28
N VAL A 5 -25.49 35.87 21.78
CA VAL A 5 -26.07 35.50 20.49
C VAL A 5 -27.56 35.32 20.74
N ASP A 6 -28.37 36.26 20.25
CA ASP A 6 -29.83 36.14 20.25
C ASP A 6 -30.22 35.00 19.30
N HIS A 7 -30.62 33.85 19.86
CA HIS A 7 -31.21 32.76 19.10
C HIS A 7 -32.55 33.24 18.50
N PRO A 8 -32.72 33.24 17.17
CA PRO A 8 -33.96 33.68 16.56
C PRO A 8 -35.05 32.62 16.82
N LEU A 9 -36.10 33.07 17.50
CA LEU A 9 -37.49 32.64 17.31
C LEU A 9 -37.87 31.19 17.70
N LEU A 10 -37.67 30.83 18.97
CA LEU A 10 -38.66 30.00 19.67
C LEU A 10 -39.82 30.92 20.08
N HIS A 11 -40.61 31.39 19.10
CA HIS A 11 -41.86 32.07 19.39
C HIS A 11 -42.73 31.13 20.23
N HIS A 12 -43.16 31.64 21.39
CA HIS A 12 -44.14 31.06 22.29
C HIS A 12 -45.16 30.16 21.56
N LEU A 13 -44.98 28.84 21.67
CA LEU A 13 -46.08 27.93 21.44
C LEU A 13 -47.18 28.33 22.44
N PRO A 14 -48.41 28.65 21.98
CA PRO A 14 -49.48 29.08 22.86
C PRO A 14 -49.67 28.04 23.97
N SER A 15 -49.71 28.51 25.22
CA SER A 15 -49.83 27.67 26.41
C SER A 15 -51.01 26.70 26.25
N ALA A 16 -50.68 25.41 26.28
CA ALA A 16 -51.55 24.29 25.95
C ALA A 16 -52.67 24.11 26.98
N GLY A 17 -53.77 24.85 26.81
CA GLY A 17 -55.01 24.65 27.59
C GLY A 17 -55.96 23.62 26.98
N ARG A 18 -55.80 23.27 25.70
CA ARG A 18 -56.61 22.24 25.00
C ARG A 18 -55.73 21.56 23.96
N GLY A 19 -55.68 20.22 23.98
CA GLY A 19 -54.89 19.45 23.03
C GLY A 19 -55.20 19.86 21.59
N LEU A 20 -54.22 20.43 20.91
CA LEU A 20 -54.32 20.74 19.49
C LEU A 20 -54.46 19.41 18.73
N PRO A 21 -55.48 19.24 17.87
CA PRO A 21 -55.61 18.01 17.10
C PRO A 21 -54.41 17.86 16.17
N ILE A 22 -53.70 16.74 16.31
CA ILE A 22 -52.62 16.35 15.40
C ILE A 22 -53.26 16.03 14.05
N LYS A 23 -52.97 16.82 13.02
CA LYS A 23 -53.42 16.55 11.65
C LYS A 23 -52.23 16.02 10.86
N TYR A 24 -52.39 14.91 10.16
CA TYR A 24 -51.41 14.46 9.17
C TYR A 24 -51.48 15.38 7.95
N SER A 25 -50.32 15.70 7.36
CA SER A 25 -50.30 16.52 6.14
C SER A 25 -50.91 15.74 4.98
N GLU A 26 -51.44 16.44 3.98
CA GLU A 26 -51.93 15.82 2.75
C GLU A 26 -50.78 15.23 1.91
N THR A 27 -49.56 15.65 2.19
CA THR A 27 -48.30 15.17 1.60
C THR A 27 -47.60 14.12 2.48
N TYR A 28 -48.30 13.54 3.46
CA TYR A 28 -47.71 12.55 4.36
C TYR A 28 -47.15 11.39 3.53
N SER A 29 -45.85 11.16 3.68
CA SER A 29 -45.19 10.01 3.08
C SER A 29 -44.22 9.42 4.09
N ASP A 30 -44.27 8.10 4.24
CA ASP A 30 -43.34 7.38 5.12
C ASP A 30 -41.89 7.39 4.58
N SER A 31 -41.68 7.84 3.33
CA SER A 31 -40.39 7.73 2.63
C SER A 31 -39.79 9.05 2.12
N GLY A 32 -40.55 10.16 2.12
CA GLY A 32 -40.11 11.38 1.41
C GLY A 32 -39.09 12.25 2.14
N LEU A 33 -39.03 12.17 3.48
CA LEU A 33 -38.11 12.98 4.30
C LEU A 33 -37.16 12.07 5.07
N LYS A 34 -35.87 12.40 5.02
CA LYS A 34 -34.79 11.73 5.74
C LYS A 34 -34.02 12.74 6.59
N LEU A 35 -33.49 12.28 7.72
CA LEU A 35 -32.77 13.08 8.71
C LEU A 35 -31.32 12.67 8.64
N PHE A 36 -30.46 13.69 8.58
CA PHE A 36 -29.03 13.56 8.62
C PHE A 36 -28.53 14.17 9.93
N GLU A 37 -27.77 13.39 10.68
CA GLU A 37 -26.99 13.90 11.80
C GLU A 37 -25.67 14.43 11.25
N LEU A 38 -25.52 15.76 11.31
CA LEU A 38 -24.32 16.44 10.84
C LEU A 38 -23.22 16.36 11.91
N PRO A 39 -21.97 16.09 11.52
CA PRO A 39 -20.84 16.13 12.44
C PRO A 39 -20.64 17.55 13.00
N GLU A 40 -20.06 17.64 14.19
CA GLU A 40 -19.73 18.92 14.80
C GLU A 40 -18.84 19.76 13.88
N GLY A 41 -19.19 21.03 13.69
CA GLY A 41 -18.48 21.96 12.81
C GLY A 41 -18.77 21.79 11.31
N VAL A 42 -19.73 20.94 10.92
CA VAL A 42 -20.26 20.89 9.55
C VAL A 42 -21.49 21.77 9.46
N GLU A 43 -21.34 22.94 8.85
CA GLU A 43 -22.42 23.89 8.62
C GLU A 43 -22.89 23.79 7.16
N ILE A 44 -24.19 23.61 6.97
CA ILE A 44 -24.88 23.71 5.68
C ILE A 44 -25.32 25.17 5.54
N GLU A 45 -24.35 26.10 5.56
CA GLU A 45 -24.63 27.53 5.41
C GLU A 45 -24.08 28.03 4.08
N GLY A 46 -24.96 28.48 3.19
CA GLY A 46 -24.58 29.07 1.93
C GLY A 46 -25.77 29.57 1.12
N GLU A 47 -25.66 30.78 0.57
CA GLU A 47 -26.64 31.38 -0.36
C GLU A 47 -26.71 30.65 -1.71
N GLN A 48 -25.83 29.67 -1.97
CA GLN A 48 -25.83 28.84 -3.17
C GLN A 48 -26.28 27.40 -2.86
N PRO A 49 -27.59 27.10 -3.00
CA PRO A 49 -28.16 25.81 -2.60
C PRO A 49 -27.66 24.60 -3.41
N GLN A 50 -27.03 24.81 -4.58
CA GLN A 50 -26.69 23.72 -5.51
C GLN A 50 -25.38 22.98 -5.21
N ARG A 51 -24.59 23.40 -4.20
CA ARG A 51 -23.29 22.77 -3.89
C ARG A 51 -23.12 22.31 -2.46
N ILE A 52 -24.19 22.32 -1.66
CA ILE A 52 -24.03 22.14 -0.21
C ILE A 52 -23.89 20.66 0.19
N LEU A 53 -24.56 19.75 -0.54
CA LEU A 53 -24.50 18.31 -0.31
C LEU A 53 -24.57 17.56 -1.63
N VAL A 54 -23.58 16.69 -1.89
CA VAL A 54 -23.60 15.73 -3.00
C VAL A 54 -23.50 14.33 -2.42
N ILE A 55 -24.40 13.42 -2.79
CA ILE A 55 -24.33 12.02 -2.40
C ILE A 55 -23.76 11.23 -3.59
N LYS A 56 -22.67 10.50 -3.36
CA LYS A 56 -21.95 9.67 -4.34
C LYS A 56 -21.98 8.19 -3.92
N GLY A 57 -21.86 7.28 -4.88
CA GLY A 57 -21.78 5.84 -4.66
C GLY A 57 -22.64 5.03 -5.63
N ALA A 58 -22.19 3.83 -6.00
CA ALA A 58 -22.97 2.87 -6.78
C ALA A 58 -24.02 2.15 -5.90
N PRO A 59 -25.04 1.49 -6.49
CA PRO A 59 -26.08 0.78 -5.73
C PRO A 59 -25.58 -0.33 -4.79
N ASP A 60 -24.43 -0.91 -5.10
CA ASP A 60 -23.75 -1.98 -4.37
C ASP A 60 -22.60 -1.47 -3.47
N GLU A 61 -22.38 -0.16 -3.44
CA GLU A 61 -21.35 0.48 -2.64
C GLU A 61 -21.95 1.31 -1.49
N PRO A 62 -21.19 1.55 -0.42
CA PRO A 62 -21.61 2.48 0.63
C PRO A 62 -21.73 3.90 0.05
N ALA A 63 -22.84 4.58 0.37
CA ALA A 63 -23.05 5.97 -0.02
C ALA A 63 -22.14 6.91 0.77
N VAL A 64 -21.61 7.92 0.06
CA VAL A 64 -20.75 8.96 0.61
C VAL A 64 -21.39 10.32 0.40
N ALA A 65 -21.57 11.06 1.49
CA ALA A 65 -21.98 12.46 1.48
C ALA A 65 -20.74 13.36 1.39
N CYS A 66 -20.70 14.23 0.39
CA CYS A 66 -19.67 15.26 0.22
C CYS A 66 -20.26 16.61 0.62
N ILE A 67 -19.74 17.21 1.71
CA ILE A 67 -20.21 18.48 2.29
C ILE A 67 -19.00 19.37 2.57
N GLY A 68 -19.02 20.61 2.09
CA GLY A 68 -17.98 21.60 2.40
C GLY A 68 -16.56 21.14 2.08
N GLY A 69 -16.36 20.42 0.97
CA GLY A 69 -15.06 19.91 0.56
C GLY A 69 -14.58 18.67 1.33
N LYS A 70 -15.40 18.06 2.18
CA LYS A 70 -15.06 16.83 2.93
C LYS A 70 -15.99 15.67 2.58
N SER A 71 -15.52 14.45 2.80
CA SER A 71 -16.31 13.23 2.60
C SER A 71 -16.73 12.55 3.89
N PHE A 72 -17.96 12.04 3.89
CA PHE A 72 -18.56 11.34 5.02
C PHE A 72 -19.25 10.06 4.55
N GLU A 73 -18.91 8.93 5.17
CA GLU A 73 -19.65 7.68 4.97
C GLU A 73 -21.03 7.79 5.62
N MET A 74 -22.07 7.45 4.87
CA MET A 74 -23.45 7.47 5.35
C MET A 74 -23.80 6.14 6.00
N LYS A 75 -24.22 6.18 7.27
CA LYS A 75 -24.70 5.00 8.01
C LYS A 75 -26.14 5.19 8.44
N SER A 76 -27.02 4.28 8.03
CA SER A 76 -28.40 4.27 8.52
C SER A 76 -28.44 3.65 9.92
N LEU A 77 -28.99 4.40 10.87
CA LEU A 77 -29.29 3.91 12.22
C LEU A 77 -30.80 3.79 12.38
N ASN A 78 -31.26 2.56 12.56
CA ASN A 78 -32.65 2.27 12.88
C ASN A 78 -32.94 2.65 14.34
N ASN A 79 -34.01 3.40 14.56
CA ASN A 79 -34.47 3.77 15.89
C ASN A 79 -35.74 3.01 16.24
N SER A 80 -35.80 2.48 17.47
CA SER A 80 -37.03 1.85 17.99
C SER A 80 -38.10 2.85 18.42
N ASN A 81 -37.74 4.13 18.55
CA ASN A 81 -38.63 5.20 19.00
C ASN A 81 -39.28 5.88 17.81
N ALA A 82 -40.59 6.14 17.89
CA ALA A 82 -41.30 6.93 16.89
C ALA A 82 -40.78 8.37 16.89
N ARG A 83 -40.27 8.85 15.76
CA ARG A 83 -39.85 10.23 15.55
C ARG A 83 -40.74 10.85 14.49
N LEU A 84 -41.55 11.85 14.86
CA LEU A 84 -42.43 12.54 13.92
C LEU A 84 -41.76 13.82 13.44
N VAL A 85 -41.63 13.99 12.13
CA VAL A 85 -41.26 15.28 11.54
C VAL A 85 -42.53 16.07 11.32
N CYS A 86 -42.61 17.24 11.93
CA CYS A 86 -43.78 18.10 11.89
C CYS A 86 -43.45 19.42 11.19
N GLN A 87 -44.38 19.92 10.38
CA GLN A 87 -44.31 21.23 9.74
C GLN A 87 -45.40 22.15 10.27
N VAL A 88 -45.12 23.44 10.42
CA VAL A 88 -46.12 24.44 10.78
C VAL A 88 -46.68 25.08 9.50
N VAL A 89 -47.95 24.81 9.19
CA VAL A 89 -48.64 25.36 8.00
C VAL A 89 -49.88 26.11 8.46
N GLY A 90 -49.93 27.43 8.21
CA GLY A 90 -51.06 28.27 8.61
C GLY A 90 -51.34 28.27 10.11
N GLY A 91 -50.29 28.25 10.95
CA GLY A 91 -50.40 28.20 12.40
C GLY A 91 -50.84 26.85 12.99
N LYS A 92 -50.95 25.80 12.16
CA LYS A 92 -51.25 24.44 12.60
C LYS A 92 -50.04 23.54 12.41
N VAL A 93 -49.76 22.70 13.40
CA VAL A 93 -48.74 21.65 13.33
C VAL A 93 -49.31 20.48 12.53
N GLN A 94 -48.64 20.09 11.46
CA GLN A 94 -48.99 18.94 10.65
C GLN A 94 -47.85 17.93 10.65
N VAL A 95 -48.17 16.64 10.81
CA VAL A 95 -47.17 15.57 10.71
C VAL A 95 -46.85 15.34 9.24
N ALA A 96 -45.60 15.55 8.86
CA ALA A 96 -45.11 15.38 7.49
C ALA A 96 -44.61 13.95 7.23
N CYS A 97 -43.92 13.33 8.19
CA CYS A 97 -43.53 11.93 8.11
C CYS A 97 -43.30 11.29 9.49
N ASN A 98 -43.34 9.96 9.52
CA ASN A 98 -42.86 9.15 10.65
C ASN A 98 -41.49 8.56 10.29
N GLN A 99 -40.47 9.00 10.99
CA GLN A 99 -39.09 8.69 10.73
C GLN A 99 -38.62 7.48 11.55
N GLN A 100 -38.28 6.40 10.86
CA GLN A 100 -37.79 5.16 11.48
C GLN A 100 -36.25 5.11 11.55
N ASP A 101 -35.57 5.78 10.63
CA ASP A 101 -34.12 5.77 10.47
C ASP A 101 -33.52 7.18 10.54
N THR A 102 -32.26 7.25 10.96
CA THR A 102 -31.47 8.48 10.91
C THR A 102 -30.14 8.15 10.27
N PHE A 103 -29.71 8.96 9.30
CA PHE A 103 -28.41 8.81 8.68
C PHE A 103 -27.37 9.56 9.51
N VAL A 104 -26.37 8.84 9.99
CA VAL A 104 -25.21 9.43 10.66
C VAL A 104 -24.07 9.51 9.66
N LEU A 105 -23.43 10.67 9.62
CA LEU A 105 -22.28 10.95 8.77
C LEU A 105 -20.99 10.70 9.55
N ALA A 106 -20.20 9.73 9.13
CA ALA A 106 -18.89 9.46 9.71
C ALA A 106 -17.79 10.00 8.79
N PRO A 107 -16.84 10.83 9.25
CA PRO A 107 -15.78 11.35 8.40
C PRO A 107 -14.94 10.22 7.83
N ILE A 108 -14.65 10.28 6.54
CA ILE A 108 -13.78 9.32 5.84
C ILE A 108 -12.73 10.08 5.02
N GLY A 109 -11.58 9.45 4.82
CA GLY A 109 -10.64 9.90 3.80
C GLY A 109 -11.19 9.64 2.39
N PRO A 110 -10.63 10.28 1.37
CA PRO A 110 -11.06 10.07 -0.01
C PRO A 110 -10.87 8.61 -0.41
N ARG A 111 -11.94 7.94 -0.85
CA ARG A 111 -11.87 6.56 -1.33
C ARG A 111 -11.55 6.57 -2.82
N ILE A 112 -10.26 6.49 -3.11
CA ILE A 112 -9.74 6.51 -4.48
C ILE A 112 -9.44 5.08 -4.89
N ASN A 113 -10.47 4.37 -5.34
CA ASN A 113 -10.32 3.01 -5.83
C ASN A 113 -9.67 3.02 -7.22
N GLN A 114 -8.66 2.17 -7.45
CA GLN A 114 -8.07 1.95 -8.76
C GLN A 114 -9.13 1.51 -9.78
N ASP A 115 -10.14 0.73 -9.37
CA ASP A 115 -11.24 0.32 -10.24
C ASP A 115 -12.07 1.51 -10.70
N ALA A 116 -12.29 2.50 -9.83
CA ALA A 116 -13.02 3.72 -10.18
C ALA A 116 -12.20 4.61 -11.14
N ILE A 117 -10.87 4.64 -10.98
CA ILE A 117 -9.96 5.29 -11.93
C ILE A 117 -9.98 4.57 -13.28
N ALA A 118 -9.88 3.24 -13.28
CA ALA A 118 -9.96 2.42 -14.48
C ALA A 118 -11.31 2.61 -15.19
N SER A 119 -12.41 2.58 -14.44
CA SER A 119 -13.76 2.85 -14.97
C SER A 119 -13.87 4.25 -15.57
N ALA A 120 -13.29 5.27 -14.93
CA ALA A 120 -13.26 6.63 -15.46
C ALA A 120 -12.44 6.74 -16.77
N LEU A 121 -11.40 5.91 -16.93
CA LEU A 121 -10.59 5.83 -18.14
C LEU A 121 -11.29 5.04 -19.27
N GLU A 122 -11.93 3.91 -18.95
CA GLU A 122 -12.65 3.04 -19.89
C GLU A 122 -13.91 3.71 -20.45
N SER A 123 -14.58 4.53 -19.63
CA SER A 123 -15.80 5.29 -19.99
C SER A 123 -15.58 6.32 -21.11
N ARG A 124 -14.36 6.45 -21.66
CA ARG A 124 -14.09 7.21 -22.88
C ARG A 124 -14.87 6.72 -24.10
N CYS A 125 -15.43 5.51 -24.07
CA CYS A 125 -16.17 4.92 -25.19
C CYS A 125 -17.59 5.50 -25.44
N GLY A 126 -18.03 6.51 -24.69
CA GLY A 126 -19.29 7.23 -24.94
C GLY A 126 -19.09 8.73 -24.77
N GLU A 127 -18.78 9.44 -25.86
CA GLU A 127 -18.48 10.87 -25.84
C GLU A 127 -19.68 11.71 -25.38
N VAL A 128 -19.75 12.00 -24.08
CA VAL A 128 -20.40 13.23 -23.63
C VAL A 128 -19.43 14.36 -23.98
N GLU A 129 -19.65 15.01 -25.14
CA GLU A 129 -18.85 16.15 -25.59
C GLU A 129 -18.68 17.19 -24.46
N GLY A 130 -17.44 17.61 -24.21
CA GLY A 130 -17.12 18.67 -23.24
C GLY A 130 -16.85 18.22 -21.80
N MET A 131 -16.91 16.94 -21.48
CA MET A 131 -16.53 16.43 -20.16
C MET A 131 -15.05 16.01 -20.12
N ASN A 132 -14.21 16.82 -19.47
CA ASN A 132 -12.80 16.44 -19.26
C ASN A 132 -12.66 15.32 -18.22
N ASP A 133 -11.53 14.60 -18.23
CA ASP A 133 -11.36 13.45 -17.35
C ASP A 133 -11.28 13.86 -15.87
N ARG A 134 -10.85 15.10 -15.57
CA ARG A 134 -10.91 15.66 -14.20
C ARG A 134 -12.34 15.63 -13.66
N LYS A 135 -13.31 16.10 -14.47
CA LYS A 135 -14.73 16.06 -14.10
C LYS A 135 -15.21 14.61 -13.97
N ARG A 136 -14.85 13.73 -14.92
CA ARG A 136 -15.25 12.30 -14.85
C ARG A 136 -14.79 11.63 -13.57
N LEU A 137 -13.54 11.87 -13.15
CA LEU A 137 -13.02 11.38 -11.87
C LEU A 137 -13.81 11.93 -10.68
N LYS A 138 -14.12 13.23 -10.67
CA LYS A 138 -14.94 13.83 -9.60
C LYS A 138 -16.30 13.16 -9.45
N TYR A 139 -16.92 12.71 -10.54
CA TYR A 139 -18.18 11.96 -10.46
C TYR A 139 -18.00 10.49 -10.07
N SER A 140 -16.90 9.87 -10.50
CA SER A 140 -16.67 8.43 -10.30
C SER A 140 -16.09 8.09 -8.93
N LEU A 141 -15.33 9.01 -8.32
CA LEU A 141 -14.70 8.80 -7.02
C LEU A 141 -15.65 9.13 -5.88
N GLN A 142 -15.66 8.27 -4.85
CA GLN A 142 -16.37 8.48 -3.59
C GLN A 142 -15.59 9.45 -2.68
N ALA A 143 -15.39 10.67 -3.17
CA ALA A 143 -14.66 11.73 -2.50
C ALA A 143 -15.21 13.11 -2.88
N SER A 144 -14.94 14.13 -2.07
CA SER A 144 -15.34 15.50 -2.38
C SER A 144 -14.55 16.02 -3.58
N ASP A 145 -15.07 17.02 -4.28
CA ASP A 145 -14.36 17.59 -5.42
C ASP A 145 -13.01 18.21 -5.03
N ASP A 146 -12.92 18.77 -3.81
CA ASP A 146 -11.69 19.36 -3.26
C ASP A 146 -10.67 18.28 -2.86
N GLU A 147 -11.12 17.15 -2.32
CA GLU A 147 -10.26 16.02 -1.99
C GLU A 147 -9.73 15.33 -3.25
N VAL A 148 -10.58 15.19 -4.29
CA VAL A 148 -10.15 14.69 -5.60
C VAL A 148 -9.14 15.63 -6.24
N ASP A 149 -9.37 16.95 -6.16
CA ASP A 149 -8.42 17.94 -6.64
C ASP A 149 -7.10 17.88 -5.86
N ALA A 150 -7.15 17.80 -4.54
CA ALA A 150 -5.97 17.66 -3.69
C ALA A 150 -5.18 16.39 -4.03
N PHE A 151 -5.86 15.26 -4.26
CA PHE A 151 -5.23 14.02 -4.68
C PHE A 151 -4.62 14.11 -6.09
N ILE A 152 -5.35 14.69 -7.05
CA ILE A 152 -4.83 14.85 -8.41
C ILE A 152 -3.64 15.78 -8.39
N ASP A 153 -3.63 16.82 -7.55
CA ASP A 153 -2.59 17.83 -7.45
C ASP A 153 -1.43 17.42 -6.52
N ASP A 154 -1.53 16.29 -5.81
CA ASP A 154 -0.49 15.71 -4.95
C ASP A 154 0.74 15.27 -5.76
N PRO A 155 1.97 15.75 -5.46
CA PRO A 155 3.20 15.29 -6.11
C PRO A 155 3.45 13.78 -6.01
N GLU A 156 2.92 13.10 -4.99
CA GLU A 156 3.07 11.66 -4.81
C GLU A 156 2.01 10.85 -5.56
N SER A 157 0.97 11.50 -6.08
CA SER A 157 -0.05 10.82 -6.88
C SER A 157 0.54 10.31 -8.19
N LYS A 158 0.29 9.03 -8.46
CA LYS A 158 0.60 8.38 -9.74
C LYS A 158 -0.30 8.85 -10.87
N ILE A 159 -1.25 9.75 -10.62
CA ILE A 159 -2.24 10.19 -11.59
C ILE A 159 -1.97 11.65 -11.98
N VAL A 160 -1.91 11.89 -13.28
CA VAL A 160 -1.62 13.21 -13.85
C VAL A 160 -2.66 13.55 -14.90
N ILE A 161 -3.03 14.82 -14.98
CA ILE A 161 -3.83 15.34 -16.08
C ILE A 161 -2.89 16.05 -17.06
N ASP A 162 -2.96 15.66 -18.33
CA ASP A 162 -2.19 16.30 -19.40
C ASP A 162 -2.73 17.69 -19.75
N ASN A 163 -2.00 18.42 -20.60
CA ASN A 163 -2.42 19.76 -21.02
C ASN A 163 -3.71 19.75 -21.87
N SER A 164 -4.11 18.59 -22.38
CA SER A 164 -5.34 18.37 -23.13
C SER A 164 -6.51 17.96 -22.22
N GLY A 165 -6.28 17.82 -20.91
CA GLY A 165 -7.29 17.41 -19.95
C GLY A 165 -7.50 15.89 -19.86
N ASN A 166 -6.59 15.11 -20.46
CA ASN A 166 -6.61 13.65 -20.39
C ASN A 166 -5.98 13.17 -19.09
N LEU A 167 -6.57 12.15 -18.49
CA LEU A 167 -5.98 11.45 -17.36
C LEU A 167 -4.91 10.45 -17.83
N ILE A 168 -3.77 10.48 -17.16
CA ILE A 168 -2.65 9.57 -17.36
C ILE A 168 -2.32 8.94 -16.02
N VAL A 169 -2.37 7.61 -15.96
CA VAL A 169 -1.87 6.85 -14.82
C VAL A 169 -0.42 6.49 -15.12
N MET A 170 0.47 7.02 -14.29
CA MET A 170 1.90 6.76 -14.36
C MET A 170 2.19 5.46 -13.60
N ASP A 171 2.19 4.34 -14.32
CA ASP A 171 2.75 3.11 -13.77
C ASP A 171 4.27 3.25 -13.56
N GLU A 172 4.86 2.27 -12.89
CA GLU A 172 6.28 2.34 -12.53
C GLU A 172 7.19 2.32 -13.76
N SER A 173 6.79 1.59 -14.80
CA SER A 173 7.52 1.51 -16.06
C SER A 173 7.52 2.87 -16.76
N TYR A 174 6.38 3.55 -16.79
CA TYR A 174 6.21 4.85 -17.41
C TYR A 174 6.97 5.95 -16.67
N ILE A 175 6.95 5.93 -15.32
CA ILE A 175 7.75 6.82 -14.46
C ILE A 175 9.24 6.67 -14.81
N VAL A 176 9.71 5.43 -14.81
CA VAL A 176 11.09 5.05 -15.13
C VAL A 176 11.50 5.49 -16.52
N GLU A 177 10.71 5.16 -17.55
CA GLU A 177 11.03 5.51 -18.93
C GLU A 177 11.11 7.03 -19.07
N THR A 178 10.18 7.74 -18.42
CA THR A 178 10.21 9.20 -18.41
C THR A 178 11.44 9.74 -17.67
N LEU A 179 11.88 9.12 -16.57
CA LEU A 179 13.14 9.47 -15.88
C LEU A 179 14.36 9.21 -16.75
N ASP A 180 14.43 8.06 -17.42
CA ASP A 180 15.48 7.73 -18.38
C ASP A 180 15.57 8.79 -19.47
N LEU A 181 14.42 9.14 -20.04
CA LEU A 181 14.33 10.10 -21.12
C LEU A 181 14.70 11.52 -20.65
N CYS A 182 14.32 11.88 -19.42
CA CYS A 182 14.77 13.11 -18.78
C CYS A 182 16.29 13.10 -18.59
N SER A 183 16.86 12.03 -18.02
CA SER A 183 18.29 11.92 -17.73
C SER A 183 19.17 11.95 -18.99
N GLN A 184 18.79 11.21 -20.04
CA GLN A 184 19.49 11.20 -21.33
C GLN A 184 19.47 12.56 -22.02
N SER A 185 18.43 13.35 -21.78
CA SER A 185 18.28 14.69 -22.34
C SER A 185 19.04 15.75 -21.54
N VAL A 186 19.47 15.46 -20.30
CA VAL A 186 20.44 16.29 -19.55
C VAL A 186 21.85 15.93 -20.04
N VAL A 187 22.17 16.35 -21.26
CA VAL A 187 23.39 15.97 -22.00
C VAL A 187 24.70 16.48 -21.37
N MET A 188 24.63 17.27 -20.29
CA MET A 188 25.81 17.78 -19.58
C MET A 188 25.61 17.58 -18.09
N PRO A 189 26.54 16.94 -17.36
CA PRO A 189 26.48 16.87 -15.91
C PRO A 189 26.40 18.31 -15.39
N PRO A 190 25.29 18.70 -14.72
CA PRO A 190 25.22 20.02 -14.16
C PRO A 190 26.31 20.14 -13.09
N PRO A 191 27.08 21.24 -13.04
CA PRO A 191 28.04 21.43 -11.96
C PRO A 191 27.29 21.30 -10.62
N ARG A 192 27.86 20.57 -9.65
CA ARG A 192 27.26 20.06 -8.39
C ARG A 192 26.42 21.06 -7.57
N GLU A 193 26.53 22.33 -7.87
CA GLU A 193 25.77 23.38 -7.23
C GLU A 193 24.50 23.76 -8.00
N MET A 194 24.12 23.12 -9.10
CA MET A 194 22.97 23.58 -9.88
C MET A 194 21.63 23.00 -9.42
N VAL A 195 20.69 23.88 -9.07
CA VAL A 195 19.27 23.62 -8.78
C VAL A 195 18.45 23.90 -10.05
N VAL A 196 17.42 23.11 -10.37
CA VAL A 196 16.46 23.54 -11.40
C VAL A 196 15.79 24.81 -10.90
N ALA A 197 15.89 25.91 -11.62
CA ALA A 197 15.40 27.23 -11.25
C ALA A 197 14.08 27.63 -11.94
N SER A 198 13.76 27.01 -13.08
CA SER A 198 12.43 27.11 -13.70
C SER A 198 12.29 26.10 -14.82
N ALA A 199 11.23 25.30 -14.79
CA ALA A 199 10.70 24.62 -15.96
C ALA A 199 9.85 25.63 -16.77
N LEU A 200 10.43 26.27 -17.77
CA LEU A 200 9.71 27.19 -18.64
C LEU A 200 9.13 26.44 -19.84
N THR A 201 7.87 26.74 -20.12
CA THR A 201 7.12 26.14 -21.22
C THR A 201 7.08 27.16 -22.35
N SER A 202 7.58 26.80 -23.53
CA SER A 202 7.30 27.60 -24.71
C SER A 202 5.89 27.27 -25.19
N ARG A 203 5.02 28.29 -25.31
CA ARG A 203 3.63 28.13 -25.78
C ARG A 203 3.52 27.45 -27.16
N ASN A 204 4.61 27.42 -27.95
CA ASN A 204 4.54 27.09 -29.38
C ASN A 204 5.35 25.86 -29.82
N ALA A 205 5.98 25.07 -28.93
CA ALA A 205 6.91 24.03 -29.41
C ALA A 205 6.99 22.70 -28.64
N GLY A 206 6.20 22.46 -27.59
CA GLY A 206 6.33 21.21 -26.81
C GLY A 206 7.73 21.00 -26.19
N ARG A 207 8.53 22.07 -26.09
CA ARG A 207 9.89 22.06 -25.55
C ARG A 207 9.84 22.46 -24.08
N LEU A 208 10.52 21.68 -23.25
CA LEU A 208 10.72 21.96 -21.84
C LEU A 208 12.08 22.65 -21.68
N TRP A 209 12.07 23.89 -21.18
CA TRP A 209 13.32 24.55 -20.81
C TRP A 209 13.54 24.36 -19.33
N ILE A 210 14.53 23.57 -18.95
CA ILE A 210 14.99 23.47 -17.57
C ILE A 210 16.08 24.53 -17.39
N ARG A 211 15.74 25.63 -16.72
CA ARG A 211 16.73 26.59 -16.25
C ARG A 211 17.43 25.95 -15.06
N LEU A 212 18.75 25.89 -15.07
CA LEU A 212 19.53 25.51 -13.89
C LEU A 212 20.18 26.77 -13.29
N ALA A 213 20.23 26.86 -11.96
CA ALA A 213 20.88 27.95 -11.22
C ALA A 213 21.83 27.41 -10.16
N PRO A 214 23.03 27.99 -9.98
CA PRO A 214 23.92 27.61 -8.90
C PRO A 214 23.29 27.88 -7.50
N ARG A 215 23.61 27.03 -6.52
CA ARG A 215 23.09 26.97 -5.14
C ARG A 215 23.66 28.10 -4.30
N ARG A 216 24.85 28.59 -4.68
CA ARG A 216 25.43 29.83 -4.16
C ARG A 216 25.05 30.99 -5.08
N LEU A 217 24.83 32.17 -4.48
CA LEU A 217 24.53 33.43 -5.17
C LEU A 217 25.66 33.80 -6.13
N VAL A 218 25.62 33.24 -7.34
CA VAL A 218 26.43 33.69 -8.47
C VAL A 218 25.62 34.76 -9.21
N PRO A 219 26.23 35.86 -9.67
CA PRO A 219 25.53 36.89 -10.43
C PRO A 219 24.69 36.32 -11.57
N SER A 220 23.56 36.97 -11.84
CA SER A 220 22.51 36.56 -12.78
C SER A 220 22.95 36.34 -14.23
N SER A 221 24.21 36.56 -14.57
CA SER A 221 24.81 36.27 -15.87
C SER A 221 25.20 34.79 -16.07
N PHE A 222 25.12 33.93 -15.04
CA PHE A 222 25.54 32.51 -15.14
C PHE A 222 24.40 31.49 -15.30
N PHE A 223 23.17 31.92 -15.54
CA PHE A 223 22.09 30.98 -15.83
C PHE A 223 22.32 30.28 -17.16
N ARG A 224 22.39 28.95 -17.14
CA ARG A 224 22.31 28.14 -18.36
C ARG A 224 20.88 27.64 -18.51
N TYR A 225 20.31 27.90 -19.68
CA TYR A 225 19.06 27.29 -20.10
C TYR A 225 19.41 25.96 -20.77
N PHE A 226 18.91 24.86 -20.22
CA PHE A 226 18.96 23.58 -20.90
C PHE A 226 17.63 23.41 -21.62
N GLU A 227 17.71 23.32 -22.94
CA GLU A 227 16.58 22.88 -23.72
C GLU A 227 16.51 21.36 -23.57
N LEU A 228 15.52 20.85 -22.83
CA LEU A 228 15.04 19.50 -23.07
C LEU A 228 14.22 19.56 -24.36
N SER A 229 14.94 19.59 -25.48
CA SER A 229 14.41 19.20 -26.77
C SER A 229 14.25 17.69 -26.69
N ILE A 230 13.15 17.20 -26.12
CA ILE A 230 12.92 15.75 -26.15
C ILE A 230 12.54 15.39 -27.59
N GLY A 231 13.57 15.16 -28.40
CA GLY A 231 13.51 14.86 -29.83
C GLY A 231 13.02 13.43 -30.05
N TYR A 232 11.77 13.15 -29.67
CA TYR A 232 11.17 11.82 -29.73
C TYR A 232 10.93 11.28 -31.13
N ALA A 233 10.90 12.16 -32.14
CA ALA A 233 10.69 11.73 -33.53
C ALA A 233 11.72 10.69 -33.99
N ARG A 234 12.91 10.64 -33.37
CA ARG A 234 13.96 9.70 -33.75
C ARG A 234 13.71 8.25 -33.32
N TRP A 235 12.84 8.01 -32.33
CA TRP A 235 12.66 6.69 -31.71
C TRP A 235 11.23 6.13 -31.80
N GLY A 236 10.30 6.85 -32.45
CA GLY A 236 8.92 6.39 -32.64
C GLY A 236 8.07 6.32 -31.37
N ARG A 237 8.57 6.78 -30.22
CA ARG A 237 7.82 6.87 -28.95
C ARG A 237 7.15 8.24 -28.82
N SER A 238 5.99 8.30 -28.16
CA SER A 238 5.32 9.57 -27.88
C SER A 238 6.05 10.34 -26.78
N THR A 239 6.25 11.65 -26.98
CA THR A 239 6.78 12.53 -25.93
C THR A 239 5.84 12.53 -24.72
N PRO A 240 6.31 12.24 -23.50
CA PRO A 240 5.49 12.32 -22.30
C PRO A 240 5.02 13.77 -22.15
N PRO A 241 3.73 13.99 -21.83
CA PRO A 241 3.22 15.33 -21.66
C PRO A 241 3.99 16.10 -20.60
N LEU A 242 4.08 17.41 -20.77
CA LEU A 242 4.88 18.21 -19.86
C LEU A 242 4.38 18.13 -18.39
N SER A 243 3.07 18.02 -18.18
CA SER A 243 2.53 17.86 -16.83
C SER A 243 3.03 16.57 -16.16
N VAL A 244 3.23 15.50 -16.93
CA VAL A 244 3.83 14.24 -16.46
C VAL A 244 5.28 14.49 -16.05
N VAL A 245 6.08 15.08 -16.94
CA VAL A 245 7.50 15.36 -16.63
C VAL A 245 7.62 16.24 -15.38
N ARG A 246 6.75 17.25 -15.26
CA ARG A 246 6.74 18.13 -14.10
C ARG A 246 6.32 17.42 -12.82
N ARG A 247 5.28 16.58 -12.86
CA ARG A 247 4.85 15.77 -11.70
C ARG A 247 5.97 14.83 -11.28
N LEU A 248 6.58 14.14 -12.25
CA LEU A 248 7.68 13.23 -12.00
C LEU A 248 8.86 13.93 -11.34
N LEU A 249 9.28 15.08 -11.89
CA LEU A 249 10.36 15.87 -11.28
C LEU A 249 10.00 16.32 -9.86
N ALA A 250 8.73 16.65 -9.60
CA ALA A 250 8.25 17.00 -8.26
C ALA A 250 8.24 15.79 -7.30
N SER A 251 7.96 14.57 -7.78
CA SER A 251 7.93 13.37 -6.92
C SER A 251 9.33 12.94 -6.47
N ILE A 252 10.34 13.16 -7.32
CA ILE A 252 11.76 12.93 -6.99
C ILE A 252 12.48 14.19 -6.48
N ALA A 253 11.77 15.27 -6.20
CA ALA A 253 12.33 16.48 -5.62
C ALA A 253 12.52 16.37 -4.11
N THR A 254 13.34 17.24 -3.54
CA THR A 254 13.40 17.46 -2.09
C THR A 254 12.06 18.02 -1.60
N ASP A 255 11.67 17.70 -0.36
CA ASP A 255 10.39 18.18 0.21
C ASP A 255 10.28 19.71 0.21
N ALA A 256 11.40 20.42 0.34
CA ALA A 256 11.47 21.87 0.29
C ALA A 256 11.09 22.45 -1.09
N THR A 257 11.28 21.68 -2.17
CA THR A 257 11.12 22.15 -3.54
C THR A 257 10.07 21.38 -4.35
N ALA A 258 9.52 20.27 -3.83
CA ALA A 258 8.49 19.48 -4.51
C ALA A 258 7.24 20.28 -4.91
N LYS A 259 6.86 21.28 -4.11
CA LYS A 259 5.70 22.15 -4.41
C LYS A 259 6.04 23.37 -5.27
N SER A 260 7.33 23.62 -5.48
CA SER A 260 7.80 24.80 -6.20
C SER A 260 7.55 24.66 -7.69
N ARG A 261 7.00 25.72 -8.30
CA ARG A 261 6.72 25.74 -9.74
C ARG A 261 7.96 26.06 -10.57
N THR A 262 8.95 26.70 -9.95
CA THR A 262 10.11 27.24 -10.63
C THR A 262 11.35 26.48 -10.18
N ASN A 263 11.59 26.43 -8.87
CA ASN A 263 12.81 25.84 -8.34
C ASN A 263 12.61 24.38 -7.92
N ILE A 264 13.13 23.39 -8.63
CA ILE A 264 13.08 21.96 -8.23
C ILE A 264 14.51 21.48 -7.93
N GLU A 265 14.75 21.11 -6.68
CA GLU A 265 15.99 20.44 -6.27
C GLU A 265 15.71 18.94 -6.26
N LEU A 266 16.47 18.17 -7.03
CA LEU A 266 16.26 16.72 -7.09
C LEU A 266 16.86 16.06 -5.85
N ASP A 267 16.11 15.14 -5.27
CA ASP A 267 16.55 14.29 -4.17
C ASP A 267 17.26 13.05 -4.74
N GLU A 268 18.59 13.05 -4.61
CA GLU A 268 19.43 11.94 -5.07
C GLU A 268 19.03 10.60 -4.43
N ALA A 269 18.61 10.59 -3.16
CA ALA A 269 18.19 9.36 -2.49
C ALA A 269 16.91 8.80 -3.13
N ARG A 270 15.94 9.66 -3.50
CA ARG A 270 14.72 9.26 -4.20
C ARG A 270 14.99 8.77 -5.61
N ILE A 271 15.91 9.40 -6.35
CA ILE A 271 16.32 8.94 -7.68
C ILE A 271 16.93 7.55 -7.59
N ARG A 272 17.88 7.35 -6.66
CA ARG A 272 18.51 6.06 -6.41
C ARG A 272 17.46 5.02 -6.02
N ALA A 273 16.53 5.33 -5.11
CA ALA A 273 15.45 4.40 -4.75
C ALA A 273 14.55 4.03 -5.94
N ALA A 274 14.17 4.99 -6.78
CA ALA A 274 13.39 4.74 -7.99
C ALA A 274 14.12 3.81 -8.99
N ARG A 275 15.44 3.98 -9.16
CA ARG A 275 16.27 3.10 -10.00
C ARG A 275 16.44 1.71 -9.42
N ALA A 276 16.65 1.61 -8.12
CA ALA A 276 16.73 0.33 -7.43
C ALA A 276 15.43 -0.47 -7.61
N ALA A 277 14.29 0.18 -7.36
CA ALA A 277 12.97 -0.40 -7.58
C ALA A 277 12.77 -0.89 -9.03
N GLN A 278 13.12 -0.06 -10.01
CA GLN A 278 13.03 -0.41 -11.43
C GLN A 278 13.78 -1.72 -11.76
N ILE A 279 15.05 -1.82 -11.34
CA ILE A 279 15.90 -2.97 -11.67
C ILE A 279 15.29 -4.24 -11.10
N VAL A 280 14.79 -4.18 -9.85
CA VAL A 280 14.12 -5.32 -9.22
C VAL A 280 12.83 -5.68 -9.96
N CYS A 281 11.95 -4.71 -10.25
CA CYS A 281 10.69 -4.95 -10.95
C CYS A 281 10.88 -5.56 -12.34
N GLN A 282 11.88 -5.11 -13.11
CA GLN A 282 12.12 -5.58 -14.49
C GLN A 282 12.69 -7.00 -14.55
N ARG A 283 13.46 -7.41 -13.55
CA ARG A 283 14.18 -8.68 -13.56
C ARG A 283 13.49 -9.77 -12.75
N GLY A 284 12.63 -9.39 -11.81
CA GLY A 284 11.93 -10.30 -10.91
C GLY A 284 12.85 -10.85 -9.81
N SER A 285 14.00 -11.41 -10.18
CA SER A 285 15.03 -11.87 -9.24
C SER A 285 16.43 -11.70 -9.83
N LEU A 286 17.39 -11.24 -9.02
CA LEU A 286 18.79 -11.06 -9.41
C LEU A 286 19.70 -11.51 -8.27
N SER A 287 20.87 -12.07 -8.56
CA SER A 287 21.88 -12.19 -7.50
C SER A 287 22.21 -10.80 -6.95
N LEU A 288 22.52 -10.70 -5.67
CA LEU A 288 22.83 -9.42 -5.01
C LEU A 288 23.94 -8.67 -5.75
N ARG A 289 24.96 -9.40 -6.21
CA ARG A 289 26.07 -8.84 -6.98
C ARG A 289 25.61 -8.30 -8.35
N GLU A 290 24.81 -9.05 -9.11
CA GLU A 290 24.29 -8.56 -10.39
C GLU A 290 23.37 -7.35 -10.22
N PHE A 291 22.61 -7.31 -9.12
CA PHE A 291 21.79 -6.17 -8.76
C PHE A 291 22.66 -4.94 -8.48
N GLU A 292 23.70 -5.07 -7.65
CA GLU A 292 24.66 -3.99 -7.34
C GLU A 292 25.35 -3.47 -8.62
N GLU A 293 25.84 -4.36 -9.49
CA GLU A 293 26.48 -3.99 -10.75
C GLU A 293 25.52 -3.21 -11.68
N GLN A 294 24.28 -3.68 -11.83
CA GLN A 294 23.25 -2.99 -12.62
C GLN A 294 22.82 -1.67 -12.00
N PHE A 295 22.72 -1.62 -10.67
CA PHE A 295 22.33 -0.43 -9.93
C PHE A 295 23.37 0.67 -10.06
N VAL A 296 24.64 0.36 -9.83
CA VAL A 296 25.75 1.31 -10.02
C VAL A 296 25.77 1.83 -11.45
N HIS A 297 25.65 0.94 -12.44
CA HIS A 297 25.63 1.33 -13.85
C HIS A 297 24.44 2.26 -14.17
N SER A 298 23.24 1.93 -13.70
CA SER A 298 22.02 2.72 -13.93
C SER A 298 22.09 4.11 -13.26
N VAL A 299 22.57 4.17 -12.03
CA VAL A 299 22.72 5.42 -11.28
C VAL A 299 23.82 6.30 -11.88
N ALA A 300 24.97 5.72 -12.26
CA ALA A 300 26.05 6.45 -12.92
C ALA A 300 25.57 7.12 -14.22
N ASN A 301 24.79 6.40 -15.03
CA ASN A 301 24.18 6.94 -16.25
C ASN A 301 23.14 8.03 -15.97
N THR A 302 22.42 7.95 -14.84
CA THR A 302 21.33 8.90 -14.51
C THR A 302 21.87 10.20 -13.90
N ILE A 303 22.84 10.10 -12.99
CA ILE A 303 23.33 11.25 -12.21
C ILE A 303 24.60 11.84 -12.83
N GLY A 304 25.28 11.13 -13.74
CA GLY A 304 26.51 11.60 -14.38
C GLY A 304 27.66 11.82 -13.40
N CYS A 305 27.66 11.12 -12.27
CA CYS A 305 28.61 11.33 -11.18
C CYS A 305 29.66 10.22 -11.14
N GLU A 306 30.86 10.49 -11.66
CA GLU A 306 32.04 9.61 -11.55
C GLU A 306 32.42 9.29 -10.09
N ARG A 307 31.98 10.13 -9.13
CA ARG A 307 32.18 9.88 -7.69
C ARG A 307 31.24 8.82 -7.13
N GLY A 308 30.08 8.61 -7.76
CA GLY A 308 29.11 7.59 -7.35
C GLY A 308 29.69 6.19 -7.43
N GLU A 309 30.53 5.90 -8.42
CA GLU A 309 31.23 4.62 -8.52
C GLU A 309 32.27 4.42 -7.41
N GLN A 310 32.87 5.51 -6.91
CA GLN A 310 33.91 5.43 -5.88
C GLN A 310 33.31 5.35 -4.47
N GLU A 311 32.27 6.13 -4.19
CA GLU A 311 31.48 6.01 -2.95
C GLU A 311 30.70 4.68 -2.93
N ALA A 312 30.28 4.16 -4.09
CA ALA A 312 29.64 2.85 -4.16
C ALA A 312 30.61 1.64 -4.05
N ARG A 313 31.93 1.86 -4.05
CA ARG A 313 32.92 0.79 -3.88
C ARG A 313 33.29 0.54 -2.43
N GLU A 314 32.85 1.36 -1.49
CA GLU A 314 32.92 1.03 -0.07
C GLU A 314 31.82 -0.02 0.23
N GLU A 315 32.15 -1.29 -0.04
CA GLU A 315 31.25 -2.46 -0.14
C GLU A 315 30.25 -2.66 1.02
N GLY A 316 30.50 -2.03 2.18
CA GLY A 316 29.60 -2.10 3.34
C GLY A 316 28.42 -1.14 3.29
N GLU A 317 28.64 0.12 2.92
CA GLU A 317 27.60 1.17 3.02
C GLU A 317 26.57 1.06 1.88
N VAL A 318 27.01 0.60 0.71
CA VAL A 318 26.12 0.42 -0.45
C VAL A 318 25.04 -0.59 -0.19
N ARG A 319 25.40 -1.68 0.51
CA ARG A 319 24.46 -2.75 0.78
C ARG A 319 23.32 -2.25 1.67
N ASP A 320 23.64 -1.57 2.77
CA ASP A 320 22.66 -0.99 3.69
C ASP A 320 21.82 0.11 3.02
N LEU A 321 22.46 0.93 2.17
CA LEU A 321 21.77 1.94 1.38
C LEU A 321 20.77 1.29 0.41
N ILE A 322 21.20 0.29 -0.36
CA ILE A 322 20.34 -0.50 -1.26
C ILE A 322 19.18 -1.11 -0.47
N TYR A 323 19.46 -1.75 0.66
CA TYR A 323 18.43 -2.33 1.53
C TYR A 323 17.38 -1.30 1.94
N SER A 324 17.81 -0.11 2.34
CA SER A 324 16.89 0.96 2.73
C SER A 324 16.03 1.45 1.56
N MET A 325 16.57 1.42 0.35
CA MET A 325 15.94 1.92 -0.88
C MET A 325 14.90 0.97 -1.47
N VAL A 326 15.05 -0.35 -1.30
CA VAL A 326 14.12 -1.35 -1.85
C VAL A 326 13.26 -2.03 -0.80
N ARG A 327 13.33 -1.58 0.46
CA ARG A 327 12.72 -2.22 1.63
C ARG A 327 11.22 -2.52 1.48
N ASP A 328 10.51 -1.70 0.70
CA ASP A 328 9.07 -1.76 0.49
C ASP A 328 8.64 -2.57 -0.75
N ARG A 329 9.59 -3.02 -1.57
CA ARG A 329 9.38 -3.65 -2.89
C ARG A 329 10.16 -4.94 -3.13
N ALA A 330 11.26 -5.12 -2.43
CA ALA A 330 12.15 -6.26 -2.61
C ALA A 330 12.53 -6.88 -1.28
N VAL A 331 12.79 -8.18 -1.32
CA VAL A 331 13.32 -8.95 -0.20
C VAL A 331 14.62 -9.58 -0.65
N ILE A 332 15.65 -9.52 0.20
CA ILE A 332 16.89 -10.25 -0.05
C ILE A 332 16.75 -11.63 0.58
N ASP A 333 16.71 -12.63 -0.28
CA ASP A 333 16.76 -14.04 0.11
C ASP A 333 18.20 -14.37 0.51
N ASP A 334 18.42 -14.42 1.82
CA ASP A 334 19.68 -14.77 2.46
C ASP A 334 19.93 -16.28 2.54
N ARG A 335 18.95 -17.10 2.15
CA ARG A 335 19.07 -18.57 2.08
C ARG A 335 19.63 -19.03 0.75
N ALA A 336 19.43 -18.24 -0.30
CA ALA A 336 20.07 -18.45 -1.59
C ALA A 336 21.59 -18.26 -1.47
N SER A 337 22.35 -19.12 -2.17
CA SER A 337 23.81 -19.01 -2.26
C SER A 337 24.21 -18.94 -3.75
N PRO A 338 24.59 -17.76 -4.27
CA PRO A 338 24.72 -16.47 -3.58
C PRO A 338 23.36 -15.84 -3.20
N PRO A 339 23.32 -14.85 -2.29
CA PRO A 339 22.09 -14.13 -1.94
C PRO A 339 21.42 -13.50 -3.16
N VAL A 340 20.09 -13.47 -3.17
CA VAL A 340 19.28 -13.00 -4.31
C VAL A 340 18.34 -11.90 -3.86
N VAL A 341 18.25 -10.81 -4.63
CA VAL A 341 17.23 -9.78 -4.48
C VAL A 341 15.99 -10.20 -5.26
N VAL A 342 14.87 -10.38 -4.57
CA VAL A 342 13.61 -10.85 -5.16
C VAL A 342 12.58 -9.73 -5.08
N HIS A 343 11.99 -9.38 -6.22
CA HIS A 343 10.83 -8.50 -6.28
C HIS A 343 9.63 -9.19 -5.63
N VAL A 344 8.98 -8.50 -4.70
CA VAL A 344 7.76 -9.00 -4.06
C VAL A 344 6.66 -7.98 -4.27
N ASP A 345 5.74 -8.28 -5.19
CA ASP A 345 4.56 -7.45 -5.37
C ASP A 345 3.59 -7.68 -4.20
N ARG A 346 3.28 -6.61 -3.47
CA ARG A 346 2.35 -6.65 -2.32
C ARG A 346 0.97 -7.18 -2.69
N SER A 347 0.53 -6.93 -3.92
CA SER A 347 -0.78 -7.40 -4.41
C SER A 347 -0.83 -8.93 -4.54
N THR A 348 0.33 -9.58 -4.74
CA THR A 348 0.44 -11.03 -4.84
C THR A 348 0.55 -11.72 -3.49
N LEU A 349 0.79 -10.96 -2.41
CA LEU A 349 0.90 -11.50 -1.07
C LEU A 349 -0.48 -11.84 -0.49
N PRO A 350 -0.63 -12.94 0.27
CA PRO A 350 -1.89 -13.33 0.89
C PRO A 350 -2.51 -12.17 1.69
N PRO A 351 -3.85 -11.96 1.63
CA PRO A 351 -4.50 -10.90 2.39
C PRO A 351 -4.59 -11.22 3.89
N GLU A 352 -4.50 -12.50 4.27
CA GLU A 352 -4.50 -12.90 5.68
C GLU A 352 -3.12 -12.62 6.33
N PRO A 353 -3.05 -11.83 7.43
CA PRO A 353 -1.77 -11.43 8.03
C PRO A 353 -0.81 -12.57 8.39
N ARG A 354 -1.36 -13.70 8.89
CA ARG A 354 -0.55 -14.87 9.27
C ARG A 354 0.00 -15.61 8.07
N ALA A 355 -0.80 -15.80 7.02
CA ALA A 355 -0.37 -16.42 5.78
C ALA A 355 0.69 -15.56 5.08
N ARG A 356 0.48 -14.24 5.04
CA ARG A 356 1.47 -13.27 4.51
C ARG A 356 2.80 -13.35 5.25
N LEU A 357 2.77 -13.29 6.58
CA LEU A 357 3.95 -13.41 7.42
C LEU A 357 4.71 -14.73 7.17
N LYS A 358 3.99 -15.84 6.98
CA LYS A 358 4.60 -17.14 6.65
C LYS A 358 5.36 -17.11 5.31
N VAL A 359 4.80 -16.47 4.28
CA VAL A 359 5.49 -16.30 2.99
C VAL A 359 6.75 -15.45 3.16
N LEU A 360 6.67 -14.32 3.86
CA LEU A 360 7.81 -13.41 4.09
C LEU A 360 8.95 -14.07 4.88
N LEU A 361 8.64 -14.82 5.94
CA LEU A 361 9.62 -15.60 6.72
C LEU A 361 10.16 -16.82 5.94
N GLY A 362 9.47 -17.22 4.87
CA GLY A 362 9.95 -18.20 3.90
C GLY A 362 11.07 -17.65 3.01
N LEU A 363 10.96 -16.37 2.62
CA LEU A 363 11.94 -15.68 1.77
C LEU A 363 13.20 -15.26 2.51
N ARG A 364 13.08 -14.84 3.77
CA ARG A 364 14.23 -14.40 4.57
C ARG A 364 14.10 -14.91 6.01
N LYS A 365 15.19 -15.45 6.56
CA LYS A 365 15.16 -16.06 7.89
C LYS A 365 15.03 -15.04 9.00
N TYR A 366 15.76 -13.93 8.89
CA TYR A 366 15.81 -12.89 9.91
C TYR A 366 15.31 -11.56 9.36
N TRP A 367 14.42 -10.92 10.11
CA TRP A 367 13.84 -9.64 9.73
C TRP A 367 14.05 -8.59 10.81
N ASP A 368 14.37 -7.37 10.42
CA ASP A 368 14.18 -6.23 11.28
C ASP A 368 12.67 -5.91 11.40
N ALA A 369 12.25 -5.48 12.59
CA ALA A 369 10.85 -5.24 12.89
C ALA A 369 10.23 -4.15 12.00
N GLU A 370 11.02 -3.12 11.67
CA GLU A 370 10.58 -1.98 10.87
C GLU A 370 10.30 -2.40 9.42
N SER A 371 11.22 -3.12 8.77
CA SER A 371 11.00 -3.65 7.42
C SER A 371 9.79 -4.55 7.38
N LEU A 372 9.70 -5.52 8.30
CA LEU A 372 8.58 -6.44 8.33
C LEU A 372 7.23 -5.74 8.58
N SER A 373 7.24 -4.62 9.32
CA SER A 373 6.05 -3.81 9.57
C SER A 373 5.48 -3.18 8.29
N GLN A 374 6.34 -2.80 7.34
CA GLN A 374 5.91 -2.17 6.09
C GLN A 374 5.13 -3.15 5.19
N TRP A 375 5.42 -4.45 5.29
CA TRP A 375 4.77 -5.50 4.50
C TRP A 375 3.46 -6.01 5.12
N ILE A 376 3.32 -5.92 6.44
CA ILE A 376 2.19 -6.51 7.19
C ILE A 376 1.20 -5.43 7.66
N GLY A 377 1.65 -4.19 7.85
CA GLY A 377 0.84 -3.12 8.45
C GLY A 377 -0.49 -2.89 7.74
N GLU A 378 -0.52 -3.00 6.41
CA GLU A 378 -1.72 -2.77 5.59
C GLU A 378 -2.81 -3.84 5.73
N VAL A 379 -2.47 -5.08 6.13
CA VAL A 379 -3.45 -6.17 6.29
C VAL A 379 -3.91 -6.36 7.73
N LEU A 380 -3.31 -5.66 8.69
CA LEU A 380 -3.72 -5.79 10.08
C LEU A 380 -5.06 -5.11 10.34
N PRO A 381 -5.92 -5.69 11.20
CA PRO A 381 -7.12 -5.00 11.66
C PRO A 381 -6.76 -3.66 12.31
N PRO A 382 -7.60 -2.61 12.18
CA PRO A 382 -7.26 -1.24 12.58
C PRO A 382 -6.92 -1.08 14.09
N ASN A 383 -7.33 -2.04 14.93
CA ASN A 383 -7.08 -2.02 16.38
C ASN A 383 -5.87 -2.86 16.80
N VAL A 384 -5.15 -3.49 15.87
CA VAL A 384 -4.02 -4.37 16.17
C VAL A 384 -2.72 -3.67 15.83
N ARG A 385 -1.91 -3.37 16.85
CA ARG A 385 -0.55 -2.84 16.66
C ARG A 385 0.36 -3.90 16.04
N VAL A 386 1.16 -3.50 15.05
CA VAL A 386 2.10 -4.38 14.34
C VAL A 386 3.02 -5.12 15.31
N ASP A 387 3.67 -4.40 16.24
CA ASP A 387 4.56 -5.03 17.23
C ASP A 387 3.86 -6.10 18.08
N SER A 388 2.61 -5.84 18.48
CA SER A 388 1.81 -6.80 19.26
C SER A 388 1.45 -8.04 18.46
N PHE A 389 1.22 -7.89 17.15
CA PHE A 389 1.02 -9.01 16.24
C PHE A 389 2.30 -9.80 16.03
N LEU A 390 3.42 -9.13 15.73
CA LEU A 390 4.73 -9.75 15.53
C LEU A 390 5.21 -10.51 16.77
N MET A 391 5.04 -9.96 17.97
CA MET A 391 5.38 -10.65 19.22
C MET A 391 4.52 -11.89 19.50
N LYS A 392 3.31 -12.00 18.92
CA LYS A 392 2.45 -13.18 19.03
C LYS A 392 2.79 -14.26 18.00
N CYS A 393 3.31 -13.88 16.84
CA CYS A 393 3.53 -14.81 15.71
C CYS A 393 5.01 -15.14 15.48
N CYS A 394 5.93 -14.36 16.05
CA CYS A 394 7.35 -14.49 15.86
C CYS A 394 8.11 -14.43 17.18
N ARG A 395 9.35 -14.89 17.15
CA ARG A 395 10.29 -14.76 18.27
C ARG A 395 11.26 -13.63 17.99
N ARG A 396 11.47 -12.76 18.99
CA ARG A 396 12.55 -11.77 18.96
C ARG A 396 13.89 -12.45 19.26
N VAL A 397 14.86 -12.26 18.38
CA VAL A 397 16.24 -12.73 18.51
C VAL A 397 17.13 -11.50 18.65
N VAL A 398 18.05 -11.52 19.60
CA VAL A 398 19.06 -10.47 19.75
C VAL A 398 20.34 -11.00 19.12
N VAL A 399 20.76 -10.40 18.01
CA VAL A 399 22.04 -10.72 17.36
C VAL A 399 23.18 -10.03 18.11
N LYS A 400 24.40 -10.55 17.99
CA LYS A 400 25.60 -10.10 18.73
C LYS A 400 25.89 -8.60 18.60
N ASP A 401 25.40 -7.94 17.56
CA ASP A 401 25.58 -6.50 17.33
C ASP A 401 24.47 -5.63 17.96
N GLY A 402 23.62 -6.20 18.81
CA GLY A 402 22.51 -5.50 19.45
C GLY A 402 21.30 -5.26 18.53
N ILE A 403 21.40 -5.64 17.26
CA ILE A 403 20.30 -5.62 16.30
C ILE A 403 19.27 -6.68 16.73
N ARG A 404 18.02 -6.22 16.88
CA ARG A 404 16.88 -7.02 17.29
C ARG A 404 16.17 -7.52 16.05
N GLU A 405 16.36 -8.79 15.74
CA GLU A 405 15.75 -9.46 14.61
C GLU A 405 14.53 -10.28 15.05
N ILE A 406 13.70 -10.62 14.08
CA ILE A 406 12.49 -11.42 14.22
C ILE A 406 12.69 -12.70 13.41
N ASP A 407 12.47 -13.84 14.05
CA ASP A 407 12.51 -15.17 13.44
C ASP A 407 11.14 -15.85 13.60
N ALA A 408 10.84 -16.80 12.72
CA ALA A 408 9.64 -17.62 12.80
C ALA A 408 9.54 -18.27 14.17
N ALA A 409 8.44 -18.02 14.88
CA ALA A 409 8.19 -18.76 16.10
C ALA A 409 8.14 -20.24 15.75
N THR A 410 9.04 -21.02 16.33
CA THR A 410 9.15 -22.49 16.14
C THR A 410 7.89 -23.23 16.63
N GLU A 411 6.83 -22.51 16.98
CA GLU A 411 5.59 -23.03 17.55
C GLU A 411 4.83 -23.93 16.57
N GLN A 412 4.94 -23.73 15.25
CA GLN A 412 4.42 -24.71 14.29
C GLN A 412 5.23 -26.01 14.28
N LEU A 413 6.55 -25.95 14.51
CA LEU A 413 7.39 -27.14 14.69
C LEU A 413 7.13 -27.80 16.04
N SER A 414 6.75 -27.06 17.09
CA SER A 414 6.41 -27.65 18.39
C SER A 414 5.04 -28.32 18.38
N VAL A 415 4.05 -27.75 17.68
CA VAL A 415 2.73 -28.36 17.46
C VAL A 415 2.84 -29.55 16.51
N ALA A 416 3.59 -29.44 15.41
CA ALA A 416 3.88 -30.57 14.52
C ALA A 416 4.67 -31.67 15.24
N ARG A 417 5.66 -31.34 16.07
CA ARG A 417 6.37 -32.32 16.92
C ARG A 417 5.46 -32.96 17.95
N ARG A 418 4.51 -32.23 18.56
CA ARG A 418 3.52 -32.81 19.48
C ARG A 418 2.54 -33.73 18.76
N LEU A 419 2.09 -33.35 17.56
CA LEU A 419 1.20 -34.18 16.73
C LEU A 419 1.91 -35.44 16.23
N LEU A 420 3.17 -35.32 15.79
CA LEU A 420 4.02 -36.44 15.39
C LEU A 420 4.37 -37.35 16.57
N ALA A 421 4.64 -36.79 17.76
CA ALA A 421 4.86 -37.57 18.97
C ALA A 421 3.58 -38.31 19.42
N SER A 422 2.41 -37.69 19.27
CA SER A 422 1.12 -38.32 19.55
C SER A 422 0.86 -39.48 18.60
N THR A 423 1.02 -39.28 17.30
CA THR A 423 0.80 -40.35 16.30
C THR A 423 1.83 -41.47 16.39
N ALA A 424 3.08 -41.18 16.75
CA ALA A 424 4.07 -42.21 17.04
C ALA A 424 3.72 -43.02 18.29
N ALA A 425 3.21 -42.37 19.35
CA ALA A 425 2.75 -43.07 20.55
C ALA A 425 1.55 -44.00 20.25
N ASP A 426 0.61 -43.55 19.43
CA ASP A 426 -0.55 -44.35 19.03
C ASP A 426 -0.15 -45.55 18.15
N ALA A 427 0.82 -45.39 17.25
CA ALA A 427 1.35 -46.47 16.42
C ALA A 427 2.13 -47.53 17.24
N ILE A 428 2.86 -47.10 18.27
CA ILE A 428 3.56 -48.00 19.21
C ILE A 428 2.54 -48.74 20.08
N ALA A 429 1.52 -48.04 20.59
CA ALA A 429 0.45 -48.67 21.37
C ALA A 429 -0.33 -49.71 20.56
N TRP A 430 -0.61 -49.41 19.28
CA TRP A 430 -1.25 -50.36 18.37
C TRP A 430 -0.37 -51.60 18.16
N SER A 431 0.92 -51.42 17.85
CA SER A 431 1.86 -52.54 17.65
C SER A 431 1.99 -53.44 18.89
N LEU A 432 2.03 -52.86 20.09
CA LEU A 432 2.10 -53.60 21.35
C LEU A 432 0.79 -54.33 21.69
N SER A 433 -0.36 -53.83 21.21
CA SER A 433 -1.64 -54.52 21.37
C SER A 433 -1.81 -55.68 20.40
N THR A 434 -1.22 -55.61 19.20
CA THR A 434 -1.24 -56.71 18.22
C THR A 434 -0.32 -57.88 18.61
N GLU A 435 0.76 -57.65 19.34
CA GLU A 435 1.64 -58.74 19.82
C GLU A 435 1.03 -59.57 20.97
N SER A 436 -0.03 -59.08 21.61
CA SER A 436 -0.64 -59.78 22.76
C SER A 436 -1.71 -60.80 22.37
N ASP A 437 -2.10 -60.89 21.10
CA ASP A 437 -3.23 -61.73 20.63
C ASP A 437 -2.82 -62.90 19.71
N GLU A 438 -1.52 -63.20 19.57
CA GLU A 438 -1.02 -64.32 18.74
C GLU A 438 -1.12 -65.71 19.39
N ARG A 439 -2.11 -65.95 20.26
CA ARG A 439 -2.45 -67.31 20.73
C ARG A 439 -3.83 -67.73 20.28
N GLY A 440 -4.02 -67.81 18.96
CA GLY A 440 -5.16 -68.53 18.42
C GLY A 440 -5.55 -68.13 17.01
N ARG A 441 -4.76 -68.49 16.00
CA ARG A 441 -5.28 -68.65 14.64
C ARG A 441 -4.85 -69.98 13.99
N PRO A 442 -5.80 -70.72 13.37
CA PRO A 442 -5.55 -71.96 12.62
C PRO A 442 -5.00 -71.66 11.21
N PRO A 443 -4.51 -72.67 10.46
CA PRO A 443 -3.72 -72.45 9.26
C PRO A 443 -4.56 -71.96 8.07
N LEU A 444 -3.94 -71.08 7.28
CA LEU A 444 -4.46 -70.44 6.08
C LEU A 444 -4.65 -71.44 4.93
N GLU A 445 -5.88 -71.48 4.40
CA GLU A 445 -6.19 -71.97 3.05
C GLU A 445 -6.78 -70.80 2.22
N GLU A 446 -6.56 -70.91 0.91
CA GLU A 446 -6.66 -69.91 -0.16
C GLU A 446 -7.89 -68.97 -0.16
N VAL A 447 -7.66 -67.67 -0.35
CA VAL A 447 -8.58 -66.78 -1.09
C VAL A 447 -7.78 -65.77 -1.93
N ARG A 448 -8.04 -65.80 -3.24
CA ARG A 448 -7.62 -64.81 -4.26
C ARG A 448 -8.53 -63.59 -4.26
N ASP A 449 -7.99 -62.50 -4.82
CA ASP A 449 -8.65 -61.32 -5.40
C ASP A 449 -9.28 -60.29 -4.44
N GLU A 450 -8.57 -59.17 -4.24
CA GLU A 450 -9.03 -57.78 -4.47
C GLU A 450 -8.04 -56.79 -3.82
N ALA A 451 -7.05 -56.32 -4.57
CA ALA A 451 -6.20 -55.21 -4.15
C ALA A 451 -6.82 -53.88 -4.58
N ARG A 452 -7.71 -53.32 -3.75
CA ARG A 452 -7.91 -51.86 -3.70
C ARG A 452 -6.76 -51.26 -2.90
N CYS A 453 -5.88 -50.53 -3.58
CA CYS A 453 -4.92 -49.66 -2.93
C CYS A 453 -5.66 -48.47 -2.31
N ASP A 454 -5.76 -48.43 -0.98
CA ASP A 454 -6.09 -47.19 -0.27
C ASP A 454 -4.89 -46.23 -0.37
N SER A 455 -5.08 -45.17 -1.16
CA SER A 455 -4.09 -44.12 -1.46
C SER A 455 -3.66 -43.31 -0.23
N VAL A 456 -4.39 -43.40 0.89
CA VAL A 456 -4.14 -42.61 2.09
C VAL A 456 -2.99 -43.20 2.94
N THR A 457 -2.92 -44.53 3.09
CA THR A 457 -1.89 -45.18 3.93
C THR A 457 -0.49 -45.10 3.30
N THR A 458 -0.41 -45.17 1.96
CA THR A 458 0.85 -45.05 1.21
C THR A 458 1.37 -43.61 1.22
N VAL A 459 0.48 -42.60 1.16
CA VAL A 459 0.88 -41.18 1.26
C VAL A 459 1.36 -40.85 2.66
N VAL A 460 0.72 -41.38 3.71
CA VAL A 460 1.17 -41.18 5.10
C VAL A 460 2.56 -41.80 5.32
N LEU A 461 2.81 -43.03 4.86
CA LEU A 461 4.12 -43.69 5.01
C LEU A 461 5.24 -42.99 4.21
N LEU A 462 4.96 -42.49 3.00
CA LEU A 462 5.93 -41.74 2.20
C LEU A 462 6.25 -40.36 2.81
N CYS A 463 5.25 -39.67 3.38
CA CYS A 463 5.47 -38.42 4.10
C CYS A 463 6.27 -38.63 5.40
N SER A 464 5.97 -39.69 6.16
CA SER A 464 6.72 -40.03 7.37
C SER A 464 8.18 -40.35 7.06
N HIS A 465 8.46 -41.04 5.95
CA HIS A 465 9.83 -41.41 5.59
C HIS A 465 10.63 -40.23 5.03
N SER A 466 10.00 -39.33 4.26
CA SER A 466 10.63 -38.09 3.80
C SER A 466 10.95 -37.14 4.96
N VAL A 467 10.03 -36.98 5.92
CA VAL A 467 10.23 -36.13 7.10
C VAL A 467 11.29 -36.73 8.03
N ALA A 468 11.32 -38.04 8.21
CA ALA A 468 12.37 -38.71 8.98
C ALA A 468 13.76 -38.53 8.35
N ARG A 469 13.87 -38.58 7.01
CA ARG A 469 15.14 -38.30 6.31
C ARG A 469 15.58 -36.85 6.43
N SER A 470 14.65 -35.89 6.35
CA SER A 470 14.96 -34.47 6.56
C SER A 470 15.41 -34.18 7.99
N LEU A 471 14.79 -34.82 8.99
CA LEU A 471 15.18 -34.68 10.40
C LEU A 471 16.52 -35.35 10.69
N ALA A 472 16.81 -36.51 10.11
CA ALA A 472 18.11 -37.18 10.26
C ALA A 472 19.24 -36.34 9.63
N ALA A 473 19.01 -35.73 8.46
CA ALA A 473 19.98 -34.83 7.84
C ALA A 473 20.23 -33.54 8.66
N GLU A 474 19.20 -33.04 9.35
CA GLU A 474 19.32 -31.88 10.26
C GLU A 474 20.04 -32.25 11.58
N GLU A 475 19.98 -33.51 12.00
CA GLU A 475 20.68 -34.02 13.18
C GLU A 475 22.15 -34.34 12.90
N ASP A 476 22.46 -34.84 11.71
CA ASP A 476 23.85 -35.03 11.23
C ASP A 476 24.58 -33.69 11.09
N THR A 477 23.93 -32.67 10.50
CA THR A 477 24.51 -31.31 10.40
C THR A 477 24.75 -30.67 11.76
N ARG A 478 23.86 -30.88 12.76
CA ARG A 478 24.08 -30.43 14.15
C ARG A 478 25.16 -31.24 14.88
N SER A 479 25.32 -32.52 14.56
CA SER A 479 26.39 -33.36 15.11
C SER A 479 27.76 -32.86 14.64
N ASP A 480 27.87 -32.48 13.37
CA ASP A 480 29.09 -31.92 12.80
C ASP A 480 29.41 -30.52 13.33
N GLU A 481 28.41 -29.66 13.54
CA GLU A 481 28.61 -28.37 14.24
C GLU A 481 29.05 -28.54 15.70
N ARG A 482 28.52 -29.55 16.41
CA ARG A 482 28.94 -29.86 17.79
C ARG A 482 30.37 -30.39 17.85
N LYS A 483 30.80 -31.19 16.87
CA LYS A 483 32.20 -31.65 16.74
C LYS A 483 33.15 -30.52 16.36
N ALA A 484 32.72 -29.59 15.50
CA ALA A 484 33.48 -28.40 15.15
C ALA A 484 33.69 -27.47 16.36
N ASN A 485 32.68 -27.32 17.22
CA ASN A 485 32.79 -26.54 18.46
C ASN A 485 33.51 -27.26 19.61
N SER A 486 33.55 -28.60 19.64
CA SER A 486 34.34 -29.31 20.66
C SER A 486 35.84 -29.27 20.38
N ASN A 487 36.25 -29.14 19.11
CA ASN A 487 37.67 -29.06 18.73
C ASN A 487 38.28 -27.65 18.88
N SER A 488 37.47 -26.61 19.13
CA SER A 488 37.97 -25.25 19.37
C SER A 488 38.26 -24.94 20.85
N VAL A 489 37.90 -25.84 21.77
CA VAL A 489 38.06 -25.63 23.24
C VAL A 489 39.32 -26.32 23.80
N SER A 490 40.03 -27.15 23.03
CA SER A 490 41.24 -27.86 23.50
C SER A 490 42.58 -27.22 23.12
N ALA A 491 42.58 -26.05 22.47
CA ALA A 491 43.78 -25.27 22.24
C ALA A 491 43.59 -23.91 22.92
N TRP A 492 43.89 -23.82 24.22
CA TRP A 492 44.26 -22.62 24.98
C TRP A 492 44.61 -23.06 26.42
N CYS A 493 45.76 -23.72 26.56
CA CYS A 493 46.53 -23.83 27.81
C CYS A 493 47.95 -24.29 27.46
N GLY A 494 48.95 -23.41 27.68
CA GLY A 494 50.36 -23.54 27.31
C GLY A 494 50.66 -22.67 26.09
N THR A 495 51.35 -21.54 26.16
CA THR A 495 52.45 -21.09 27.03
C THR A 495 52.35 -19.58 27.21
#